data_AF-A0A1A8MAX6-F1
#
_entry.id   AF-A0A1A8MAX6-F1
#
_cell.length_a   1.000
_cell.length_b   1.000
_cell.length_c   1.000
_cell.angle_alpha   90.00
_cell.angle_beta   90.00
_cell.angle_gamma   90.00
#
_symmetry.space_group_name_H-M   'P 1'
#
loop_
_entity.id
_entity.type
_entity.pdbx_description
1 polymer ?
#
loop_
_entity_poly.entity_id
_entity_poly.type
_entity_poly.pdbx_seq_one_letter_code
_entity_poly.pdbx_strand_id
1 'polypeptide(L)' 'CFQDTLEAMVHLGIDAERQKQIFMILAGILQLGNVTFSTSTDESQPYELNEQSKDFLQRAAELLCVPADELQTC' A
#
# COMPACT_ATOMS: atom_id res chain seq x y z
N CYS A 1 7.37 22.80 -3.03
CA CYS A 1 7.72 21.38 -3.28
C CYS A 1 6.47 20.50 -3.39
N PHE A 2 5.69 20.25 -2.32
CA PHE A 2 4.42 19.50 -2.44
C PHE A 2 3.32 20.30 -3.15
N GLN A 3 3.13 21.56 -2.74
CA GLN A 3 2.12 22.43 -3.35
C GLN A 3 2.39 22.66 -4.84
N ASP A 4 3.65 22.88 -5.22
CA ASP A 4 4.06 23.03 -6.62
C ASP A 4 3.73 21.78 -7.45
N THR A 5 3.90 20.59 -6.88
CA THR A 5 3.50 19.33 -7.54
C THR A 5 1.99 19.23 -7.70
N LEU A 6 1.20 19.62 -6.69
CA LEU A 6 -0.26 19.67 -6.81
C LEU A 6 -0.70 20.65 -7.90
N GLU A 7 -0.10 21.82 -7.95
CA GLU A 7 -0.39 22.83 -8.97
C GLU A 7 0.00 22.33 -10.36
N ALA A 8 1.16 21.69 -10.50
CA ALA A 8 1.56 21.04 -11.75
C ALA A 8 0.57 19.94 -12.18
N MET A 9 0.08 19.12 -11.24
CA MET A 9 -0.95 18.11 -11.51
C MET A 9 -2.23 18.75 -12.06
N VAL A 10 -2.70 19.87 -11.48
CA VAL A 10 -3.86 20.62 -12.00
C VAL A 10 -3.59 21.11 -13.42
N HIS A 11 -2.41 21.67 -13.69
CA HIS A 11 -2.03 22.13 -15.03
C HIS A 11 -1.96 21.00 -16.07
N LEU A 12 -1.70 19.76 -15.63
CA LEU A 12 -1.73 18.56 -16.48
C LEU A 12 -3.14 17.95 -16.65
N GLY A 13 -4.18 18.60 -16.11
CA GLY A 13 -5.56 18.09 -16.17
C GLY A 13 -5.83 16.94 -15.20
N ILE A 14 -5.02 16.80 -14.15
CA ILE A 14 -5.24 15.86 -13.05
C ILE A 14 -6.02 16.60 -11.96
N ASP A 15 -7.34 16.41 -11.97
CA ASP A 15 -8.25 17.00 -11.01
C ASP A 15 -8.07 16.45 -9.59
N ALA A 16 -8.77 17.04 -8.63
CA ALA A 16 -8.68 16.67 -7.21
C ALA A 16 -9.08 15.20 -6.94
N GLU A 17 -10.00 14.64 -7.72
CA GLU A 17 -10.41 13.24 -7.56
C GLU A 17 -9.28 12.30 -7.98
N ARG A 18 -8.67 12.54 -9.15
CA ARG A 18 -7.52 11.77 -9.64
C ARG A 18 -6.29 11.97 -8.76
N GLN A 19 -6.05 13.19 -8.27
CA GLN A 19 -4.98 13.46 -7.29
C GLN A 19 -5.16 12.60 -6.04
N LYS A 20 -6.38 12.55 -5.48
CA LYS A 20 -6.69 11.70 -4.33
C LYS A 20 -6.40 10.23 -4.63
N GLN A 21 -6.81 9.72 -5.78
CA GLN A 21 -6.54 8.34 -6.18
C GLN A 21 -5.03 8.06 -6.28
N ILE A 22 -4.25 8.97 -6.88
CA ILE A 22 -2.78 8.86 -6.93
C ILE A 22 -2.19 8.79 -5.52
N PHE A 23 -2.64 9.66 -4.61
CA PHE A 23 -2.14 9.63 -3.22
C PHE A 23 -2.60 8.40 -2.45
N MET A 24 -3.79 7.86 -2.72
CA MET A 24 -4.22 6.57 -2.15
C MET A 24 -3.30 5.44 -2.60
N ILE A 25 -2.94 5.38 -3.89
CA ILE A 25 -2.00 4.39 -4.41
C ILE A 25 -0.63 4.54 -3.74
N LEU A 26 -0.09 5.75 -3.67
CA LEU A 26 1.20 6.02 -3.01
C LEU A 26 1.16 5.63 -1.52
N ALA A 27 0.08 5.95 -0.82
CA ALA A 27 -0.11 5.56 0.58
C ALA A 27 -0.19 4.04 0.73
N GLY A 28 -0.89 3.34 -0.17
CA GLY A 28 -0.98 1.88 -0.19
C GLY A 28 0.38 1.23 -0.35
N ILE A 29 1.22 1.73 -1.27
CA ILE A 29 2.60 1.27 -1.47
C ILE A 29 3.44 1.50 -0.20
N LEU A 30 3.29 2.64 0.47
CA LEU A 30 4.00 2.93 1.72
C LEU A 30 3.55 2.00 2.86
N GLN A 31 2.26 1.68 2.98
CA GLN A 31 1.78 0.69 3.95
C GLN A 31 2.34 -0.69 3.67
N LEU A 32 2.40 -1.09 2.39
CA LEU A 32 2.96 -2.37 1.98
C LEU A 32 4.45 -2.48 2.35
N GLY A 33 5.21 -1.39 2.24
CA GLY A 33 6.63 -1.35 2.65
C GLY A 33 6.87 -1.60 4.14
N ASN A 34 5.84 -1.51 5.00
CA ASN A 34 5.92 -1.82 6.43
C ASN A 34 5.58 -3.29 6.76
N VAL A 35 5.13 -4.06 5.77
CA VAL A 35 4.79 -5.48 5.96
C VAL A 35 6.08 -6.28 6.09
N THR A 36 6.24 -6.94 7.25
CA THR A 36 7.38 -7.81 7.54
C THR A 36 6.91 -9.24 7.82
N PHE A 37 7.67 -10.20 7.30
CA PHE A 37 7.45 -11.62 7.54
C PHE A 37 8.22 -12.05 8.79
N SER A 38 7.65 -13.00 9.52
CA SER A 38 8.35 -13.68 10.61
C SER A 38 9.50 -14.51 10.04
N THR A 39 10.61 -14.61 10.77
CA THR A 39 11.68 -15.53 10.40
C THR A 39 11.25 -16.95 10.78
N SER A 40 10.70 -17.72 9.85
CA SER A 40 10.45 -19.14 10.11
C SER A 40 11.79 -19.87 10.26
N THR A 41 11.83 -20.87 11.14
CA THR A 41 13.00 -21.77 11.30
C THR A 41 12.92 -22.97 10.34
N ASP A 42 11.79 -23.13 9.66
CA ASP A 42 11.47 -24.22 8.75
C ASP A 42 10.98 -23.64 7.42
N GLU A 43 11.87 -23.61 6.43
CA GLU A 43 11.62 -23.07 5.09
C GLU A 43 10.54 -23.84 4.30
N SER A 44 10.05 -24.97 4.84
CA SER A 44 8.96 -25.73 4.23
C SER A 44 7.56 -25.20 4.58
N GLN A 45 7.44 -24.32 5.56
CA GLN A 45 6.19 -23.68 5.97
C GLN A 45 6.02 -22.30 5.31
N PRO A 46 4.78 -21.88 4.99
CA PRO A 46 4.53 -20.52 4.54
C PRO A 46 5.00 -19.53 5.62
N TYR A 47 5.71 -18.49 5.20
CA TYR A 47 6.16 -17.43 6.10
C TYR A 47 4.94 -16.67 6.63
N GLU A 48 4.67 -16.79 7.92
CA GLU A 48 3.60 -16.03 8.57
C GLU A 48 4.00 -14.55 8.71
N LEU A 49 3.02 -13.67 8.60
CA LEU A 49 3.20 -12.25 8.88
C LEU A 49 3.31 -12.00 10.37
N ASN A 50 4.20 -11.08 10.77
CA ASN A 50 4.18 -10.55 12.13
C ASN A 50 2.81 -9.93 12.43
N GLU A 51 2.32 -9.99 13.68
CA GLU A 51 0.98 -9.47 14.03
C GLU A 51 0.79 -8.01 13.63
N GLN A 52 1.81 -7.16 13.83
CA GLN A 52 1.79 -5.75 13.41
C GLN A 52 1.71 -5.59 11.87
N SER A 53 2.24 -6.54 11.12
CA SER A 53 2.21 -6.55 9.65
C SER A 53 0.83 -6.85 9.08
N LYS A 54 -0.06 -7.53 9.82
CA LYS A 54 -1.43 -7.79 9.39
C LYS A 54 -2.23 -6.49 9.23
N ASP A 55 -2.05 -5.55 10.16
CA ASP A 55 -2.69 -4.23 10.09
C ASP A 55 -2.17 -3.40 8.91
N PHE A 56 -0.87 -3.45 8.63
CA PHE A 56 -0.27 -2.77 7.48
C PHE A 56 -0.76 -3.37 6.16
N LEU A 57 -0.84 -4.69 6.06
CA LEU A 57 -1.37 -5.40 4.89
C LEU A 57 -2.84 -5.03 4.64
N GLN A 58 -3.67 -5.04 5.68
CA GLN A 58 -5.09 -4.70 5.58
C GLN A 58 -5.28 -3.26 5.06
N ARG A 59 -4.53 -2.29 5.61
CA ARG A 59 -4.58 -0.90 5.13
C ARG A 59 -4.08 -0.75 3.71
N ALA A 60 -3.02 -1.48 3.33
CA ALA A 60 -2.51 -1.47 1.96
C ALA A 60 -3.58 -2.00 0.99
N ALA A 61 -4.26 -3.09 1.34
CA ALA A 61 -5.34 -3.68 0.55
C ALA A 61 -6.51 -2.69 0.35
N GLU A 62 -6.95 -2.02 1.41
CA GLU A 62 -8.00 -0.99 1.36
C GLU A 62 -7.62 0.20 0.48
N LEU A 63 -6.39 0.69 0.59
CA LEU A 63 -5.90 1.84 -0.19
C LEU A 63 -5.69 1.52 -1.67
N LEU A 64 -5.31 0.28 -1.98
CA LEU A 64 -5.10 -0.23 -3.33
C LEU A 64 -6.38 -0.81 -3.96
N CYS A 65 -7.47 -0.86 -3.20
CA CYS A 65 -8.77 -1.42 -3.61
C CYS A 65 -8.66 -2.88 -4.08
N VAL A 66 -7.89 -3.71 -3.37
CA VAL A 66 -7.76 -5.15 -3.62
C VAL A 66 -8.19 -5.94 -2.38
N PRO A 67 -8.66 -7.18 -2.53
CA PRO A 67 -8.92 -8.06 -1.39
C PRO A 67 -7.61 -8.37 -0.62
N ALA A 68 -7.66 -8.34 0.71
CA ALA A 68 -6.48 -8.55 1.55
C ALA A 68 -5.92 -9.99 1.44
N ASP A 69 -6.81 -10.96 1.22
CA ASP A 69 -6.48 -12.36 0.97
C ASP A 69 -5.77 -12.56 -0.37
N GLU A 70 -6.23 -11.88 -1.43
CA GLU A 70 -5.52 -11.87 -2.72
C GLU A 70 -4.14 -11.23 -2.57
N LEU A 71 -4.03 -10.10 -1.86
CA LEU A 71 -2.76 -9.42 -1.62
C LEU A 71 -1.78 -10.25 -0.78
N GLN A 72 -2.28 -11.04 0.17
CA GLN A 72 -1.45 -11.92 1.00
C GLN A 72 -0.90 -13.13 0.23
N THR A 73 -1.58 -13.55 -0.82
CA THR A 73 -1.28 -14.79 -1.57
C THR A 73 -0.51 -14.56 -2.87
N CYS A 74 -0.31 -13.29 -3.28
CA CYS A 74 0.54 -12.88 -4.41
C CYS A 74 2.03 -13.18 -4.15
#